data_AF-A0A9E6CXF5-F1
#
_entry.id   AF-A0A9E6CXF5-F1
#
_cell.length_a   1.000
_cell.length_b   1.000
_cell.length_c   1.000
_cell.angle_alpha   90.00
_cell.angle_beta   90.00
_cell.angle_gamma   90.00
#
_symmetry.space_group_name_H-M   'P 1'
#
loop_
_entity.id
_entity.type
_entity.pdbx_description
1 polymer ?
#
loop_
_entity_poly.entity_id
_entity_poly.type
_entity_poly.pdbx_seq_one_letter_code
_entity_poly.pdbx_strand_id
1 'polypeptide(L)' 'MAIFIMHNHPSGDPAPSKADIAMTKEVRDAAEKLGIELHDHVIVSKSGSTSFKDLGVL' A
#
# COMPACT_ATOMS: atom_id res chain seq x y z
N MET A 1 5.52 -13.17 -10.69
CA MET A 1 4.19 -12.52 -10.74
C MET A 1 4.21 -11.42 -9.70
N ALA A 2 3.64 -10.26 -10.00
CA ALA A 2 3.59 -9.15 -9.05
C ALA A 2 2.21 -8.49 -9.05
N ILE A 3 1.83 -7.89 -7.92
CA ILE A 3 0.60 -7.13 -7.73
C ILE A 3 0.91 -5.74 -7.18
N PHE A 4 0.01 -4.80 -7.45
CA PHE A 4 0.01 -3.46 -6.87
C PHE A 4 -1.32 -3.26 -6.13
N ILE A 5 -1.26 -2.64 -4.96
CA ILE A 5 -2.46 -2.22 -4.22
C ILE A 5 -2.61 -0.72 -4.38
N MET A 6 -3.83 -0.27 -4.63
CA MET A 6 -4.15 1.15 -4.65
C MET A 6 -5.48 1.38 -3.97
N HIS A 7 -5.55 2.37 -3.07
CA HIS A 7 -6.81 2.84 -2.53
C HIS A 7 -6.85 4.35 -2.41
N ASN A 8 -8.08 4.87 -2.39
CA ASN A 8 -8.31 6.30 -2.30
C ASN A 8 -8.51 6.74 -0.86
N HIS A 9 -7.97 7.89 -0.48
CA HIS A 9 -8.30 8.62 0.74
C HIS A 9 -9.21 9.81 0.40
N PRO A 10 -10.55 9.69 0.58
CA PRO A 10 -11.48 10.78 0.34
C PRO A 10 -11.26 11.98 1.27
N SER A 11 -10.57 11.78 2.39
CA SER A 11 -10.14 12.84 3.31
C SER A 11 -9.23 13.88 2.65
N GLY A 12 -8.57 13.52 1.54
CA GLY A 12 -7.64 14.38 0.83
C GLY A 12 -6.20 14.31 1.35
N ASP A 13 -5.90 13.48 2.36
CA ASP A 13 -4.55 13.24 2.88
C ASP A 13 -4.04 11.86 2.42
N PRO A 14 -2.93 11.76 1.66
CA PRO A 14 -2.40 10.49 1.18
C PRO A 14 -1.47 9.82 2.21
N ALA A 15 -1.32 10.35 3.42
CA ALA A 15 -0.51 9.72 4.46
C ALA A 15 -1.14 8.38 4.89
N PRO A 16 -0.32 7.32 5.05
CA PRO A 16 -0.82 6.02 5.50
C PRO A 16 -1.25 6.07 6.96
N SER A 17 -2.43 5.51 7.25
CA SER A 17 -2.87 5.23 8.60
C SER A 17 -2.19 3.97 9.15
N LYS A 18 -2.31 3.75 10.46
CA LYS A 18 -1.86 2.49 11.08
C LYS A 18 -2.61 1.27 10.53
N ALA A 19 -3.87 1.44 10.14
CA ALA A 19 -4.67 0.37 9.56
C ALA A 19 -4.18 0.01 8.15
N ASP A 20 -3.79 1.00 7.35
CA ASP A 20 -3.22 0.77 6.03
C ASP A 20 -1.91 -0.02 6.12
N ILE A 21 -1.04 0.34 7.07
CA ILE A 21 0.22 -0.38 7.31
C ILE A 21 -0.02 -1.83 7.74
N ALA A 22 -0.94 -2.06 8.69
CA ALA A 22 -1.28 -3.40 9.13
C ALA A 22 -1.84 -4.27 7.99
N MET A 23 -2.79 -3.73 7.22
CA MET A 23 -3.39 -4.41 6.07
C MET A 23 -2.35 -4.70 4.97
N THR A 24 -1.47 -3.75 4.65
CA THR A 24 -0.40 -3.95 3.65
C THR A 24 0.50 -5.10 4.04
N LYS A 25 0.88 -5.18 5.31
CA LYS A 25 1.71 -6.26 5.84
C LYS A 25 1.02 -7.62 5.70
N GLU A 26 -0.26 -7.70 6.08
CA GLU A 26 -1.02 -8.95 5.94
C GLU A 26 -1.13 -9.41 4.48
N VAL A 27 -1.38 -8.48 3.56
CA VAL A 27 -1.47 -8.80 2.12
C VAL A 27 -0.12 -9.22 1.56
N ARG A 28 0.97 -8.52 1.92
CA ARG A 28 2.34 -8.89 1.52
C ARG A 28 2.70 -10.30 1.99
N ASP A 29 2.49 -10.59 3.27
CA ASP A 29 2.82 -11.88 3.87
C ASP A 29 1.95 -13.02 3.25
N ALA A 30 0.72 -12.72 2.81
CA ALA A 30 -0.11 -13.66 2.08
C ALA A 30 0.34 -13.85 0.62
N ALA A 31 0.68 -12.77 -0.08
CA ALA A 31 1.16 -12.80 -1.47
C ALA A 31 2.49 -13.56 -1.59
N GLU A 32 3.40 -13.38 -0.63
CA GLU A 32 4.69 -14.08 -0.58
C GLU A 32 4.51 -15.60 -0.53
N LYS A 33 3.55 -16.10 0.27
CA LYS A 33 3.21 -17.53 0.35
C LYS A 33 2.70 -18.11 -0.98
N LEU A 34 2.19 -17.26 -1.87
CA LEU A 34 1.72 -17.62 -3.20
C LEU A 34 2.80 -17.40 -4.28
N GLY A 35 4.00 -16.96 -3.91
CA GLY A 35 5.05 -16.60 -4.86
C GLY A 35 4.73 -15.34 -5.67
N ILE A 36 3.91 -14.45 -5.13
CA ILE A 36 3.51 -13.17 -5.74
C ILE A 36 4.15 -12.03 -4.96
N GLU A 37 4.87 -11.16 -5.66
CA GLU A 37 5.44 -9.95 -5.07
C GLU A 37 4.36 -8.87 -4.94
N LEU A 38 4.19 -8.29 -3.75
CA LEU A 38 3.52 -7.00 -3.61
C LEU A 38 4.53 -5.91 -4.00
N HIS A 39 4.45 -5.41 -5.21
CA HIS A 39 5.44 -4.47 -5.74
C HIS A 39 5.31 -3.09 -5.06
N ASP A 40 4.09 -2.61 -4.85
CA ASP A 40 3.84 -1.37 -4.13
C ASP A 40 2.39 -1.29 -3.60
N HIS A 41 2.19 -0.43 -2.63
CA HIS A 41 0.89 0.05 -2.20
C HIS A 41 0.86 1.58 -2.33
N VAL A 42 0.00 2.11 -3.19
CA VAL A 42 -0.15 3.54 -3.44
C VAL A 42 -1.46 4.07 -2.89
N ILE A 43 -1.40 5.04 -1.99
CA ILE A 43 -2.57 5.80 -1.53
C ILE A 43 -2.74 7.00 -2.45
N VAL A 44 -3.93 7.17 -3.02
CA VAL A 44 -4.27 8.32 -3.87
C VAL A 44 -5.25 9.22 -3.15
N SER A 45 -5.00 10.53 -3.16
CA SER A 45 -5.87 11.53 -2.57
C SER A 45 -5.94 12.79 -3.43
N LYS A 46 -6.77 13.74 -3.02
CA LYS A 46 -6.90 15.03 -3.72
C LYS A 46 -5.63 15.89 -3.66
N SER A 47 -4.80 15.73 -2.63
CA SER A 47 -3.56 16.52 -2.47
C SER A 47 -2.33 15.85 -3.07
N GLY A 48 -2.46 14.61 -3.57
CA GLY A 48 -1.36 13.85 -4.18
C GLY A 48 -1.47 12.37 -3.89
N SER A 49 -0.36 11.66 -4.07
CA SER A 49 -0.25 10.22 -3.83
C SER A 49 0.99 9.89 -3.01
N THR A 50 0.92 8.79 -2.28
CA THR A 50 2.02 8.28 -1.45
C THR A 50 2.28 6.81 -1.80
N SER A 51 3.54 6.46 -2.06
CA SER A 51 3.99 5.07 -2.23
C SER A 51 4.49 4.52 -0.89
N PHE A 52 4.03 3.33 -0.51
CA PHE A 52 4.54 2.60 0.64
C PHE A 52 6.00 2.21 0.46
N LYS A 53 6.38 1.84 -0.77
CA LYS A 53 7.75 1.52 -1.12
C LYS A 53 8.68 2.72 -0.93
N ASP A 54 8.30 3.90 -1.41
CA ASP A 54 9.10 5.13 -1.27
C ASP A 54 9.22 5.58 0.20
N LEU A 55 8.17 5.33 1.00
CA LEU A 55 8.19 5.60 2.44
C LEU A 55 8.96 4.56 3.28
N GLY A 56 9.40 3.45 2.68
CA GLY A 56 10.10 2.38 3.40
C GLY A 56 9.23 1.60 4.38
N VAL A 57 7.91 1.57 4.16
CA VAL A 57 6.92 0.89 5.03
C VAL A 57 6.26 -0.32 4.36
N LEU A 58 6.79 -0.76 3.21
CA LEU A 58 6.30 -1.93 2.47
C LEU A 58 6.72 -3.26 3.09
#